data_AF-Q0RXQ8-F1
#
_entry.id   AF-Q0RXQ8-F1
#
_cell.length_a   1.000
_cell.length_b   1.000
_cell.length_c   1.000
_cell.angle_alpha   90.00
_cell.angle_beta   90.00
_cell.angle_gamma   90.00
#
_symmetry.space_group_name_H-M   'P 1'
#
loop_
_entity.id
_entity.type
_entity.pdbx_description
1 polymer ?
#
loop_
_entity_poly.entity_id
_entity_poly.type
_entity_poly.pdbx_seq_one_letter_code
_entity_poly.pdbx_strand_id
1 'polypeptide(L)'
;MPAPRISVHLKPLLPAWEWQLHARCRNMDTDVFFPQDEEDRGTRIRRERVAKQICSECPVRQACQNHAITVGESYGIWGGTSERDRRYHDHLISASPRDRFPSTLRIAPDRVPPGHHRV
;
A
#
# COMPACT_ATOMS: atom_id res chain seq x y z
N MET A 1 -8.85 37.88 31.96
CA MET A 1 -9.00 36.95 30.83
C MET A 1 -8.03 35.80 31.05
N PRO A 2 -8.49 34.56 31.30
CA PRO A 2 -7.55 33.44 31.42
C PRO A 2 -7.09 33.00 30.02
N ALA A 3 -5.81 32.67 29.89
CA ALA A 3 -5.23 32.19 28.63
C ALA A 3 -5.75 30.78 28.27
N PRO A 4 -5.90 30.45 26.98
CA PRO A 4 -6.30 29.12 26.57
C PRO A 4 -5.21 28.10 26.91
N ARG A 5 -5.58 27.03 27.62
CA ARG A 5 -4.72 25.86 27.84
C ARG A 5 -4.71 25.03 26.55
N ILE A 6 -3.71 25.26 25.71
CA ILE A 6 -3.43 24.38 24.58
C ILE A 6 -2.83 23.09 25.15
N SER A 7 -3.63 22.05 25.27
CA SER A 7 -3.16 20.71 25.58
C SER A 7 -2.51 20.12 24.32
N VAL A 8 -1.20 20.33 24.16
CA VAL A 8 -0.43 19.67 23.09
C VAL A 8 -0.18 18.23 23.52
N HIS A 9 -1.00 17.31 23.01
CA HIS A 9 -0.74 15.88 23.18
C HIS A 9 0.29 15.42 22.13
N LEU A 10 1.57 15.61 22.44
CA LEU A 10 2.66 15.11 21.61
C LEU A 10 2.66 13.58 21.67
N LYS A 11 2.22 12.93 20.59
CA LYS A 11 2.39 11.48 20.43
C LYS A 11 3.90 11.16 20.42
N PRO A 12 4.38 10.22 21.25
CA PRO A 12 5.78 9.78 21.19
C PRO A 12 6.08 9.25 19.79
N LEU A 13 7.05 9.85 19.09
CA LEU A 13 7.40 9.44 17.72
C LEU A 13 8.28 8.19 17.70
N LEU A 14 9.05 7.92 18.76
CA LEU A 14 10.05 6.84 18.80
C LEU A 14 9.51 5.43 18.43
N PRO A 15 8.34 4.97 18.92
CA PRO A 15 7.80 3.66 18.53
C PRO A 15 7.46 3.56 17.03
N ALA A 16 7.23 4.70 16.36
CA ALA A 16 6.88 4.72 14.95
C ALA A 16 8.07 4.43 14.01
N TRP A 17 9.31 4.49 14.52
CA TRP A 17 10.54 4.30 13.72
C TRP A 17 11.33 3.03 14.09
N GLU A 18 11.02 2.41 15.23
CA GLU A 18 11.75 1.25 15.76
C GLU A 18 11.78 0.06 14.77
N TRP A 19 10.71 -0.14 14.01
CA TRP A 19 10.65 -1.21 13.01
C TRP A 19 11.77 -1.14 11.97
N GLN A 20 12.28 0.05 11.65
CA GLN A 20 13.38 0.20 10.69
C GLN A 20 14.66 -0.48 11.17
N LEU A 21 14.82 -0.59 12.49
CA LEU A 21 15.99 -1.23 13.09
C LEU A 21 16.07 -2.72 12.79
N HIS A 22 14.93 -3.35 12.53
CA HIS A 22 14.78 -4.78 12.23
C HIS A 22 14.70 -5.09 10.72
N ALA A 23 14.91 -4.08 9.86
CA ALA A 23 14.89 -4.28 8.42
C ALA A 23 16.10 -5.10 7.94
N ARG A 24 15.87 -6.13 7.12
CA ARG A 24 16.95 -6.96 6.55
C ARG A 24 17.85 -6.16 5.61
N CYS A 25 17.28 -5.18 4.91
CA CYS A 25 18.01 -4.30 4.00
C CYS A 25 18.86 -3.24 4.70
N ARG A 26 18.77 -3.10 6.03
CA ARG A 26 19.39 -2.00 6.79
C ARG A 26 20.90 -1.85 6.57
N ASN A 27 21.60 -2.95 6.36
CA ASN A 27 23.07 -2.98 6.20
C ASN A 27 23.49 -3.30 4.76
N MET A 28 22.58 -3.16 3.81
CA MET A 28 22.82 -3.39 2.39
C MET A 28 23.00 -2.07 1.66
N ASP A 29 23.59 -2.14 0.46
CA ASP A 29 23.70 -0.99 -0.42
C ASP A 29 22.31 -0.47 -0.82
N THR A 30 22.12 0.85 -0.72
CA THR A 30 20.88 1.53 -1.09
C THR A 30 20.58 1.40 -2.58
N ASP A 31 21.61 1.26 -3.40
CA ASP A 31 21.49 1.16 -4.86
C ASP A 31 20.78 -0.13 -5.30
N VAL A 32 20.65 -1.11 -4.41
CA VAL A 32 19.81 -2.29 -4.66
C VAL A 32 18.32 -1.91 -4.63
N PHE A 33 17.93 -0.96 -3.78
CA PHE A 33 16.52 -0.63 -3.53
C PHE A 33 16.07 0.61 -4.30
N PHE A 34 16.98 1.55 -4.55
CA PHE A 34 16.71 2.83 -5.19
C PHE A 34 17.47 2.94 -6.51
N PRO A 35 16.81 3.36 -7.61
CA PRO A 35 17.49 3.53 -8.90
C PRO A 35 18.45 4.72 -8.86
N GLN A 36 19.55 4.63 -9.62
CA GLN A 36 20.36 5.79 -10.01
C GLN A 36 19.73 6.47 -11.23
N ASP A 37 20.05 7.75 -11.45
CA ASP A 37 19.38 8.60 -12.45
C ASP A 37 19.42 8.04 -13.88
N GLU A 38 20.50 7.32 -14.24
CA GLU A 38 20.72 6.78 -15.59
C GLU A 38 20.74 5.24 -15.63
N GLU A 39 19.67 4.59 -15.14
CA GLU A 39 19.51 3.13 -15.22
C GLU A 39 18.73 2.69 -16.48
N ASP A 40 19.28 1.75 -17.26
CA ASP A 40 18.54 1.15 -18.37
C ASP A 40 17.38 0.26 -17.88
N ARG A 41 16.38 0.02 -18.74
CA ARG A 41 15.18 -0.74 -18.38
C ARG A 41 15.50 -2.16 -17.90
N GLY A 42 16.49 -2.83 -18.48
CA GLY A 42 16.86 -4.20 -18.14
C GLY A 42 17.51 -4.27 -16.76
N THR A 43 18.43 -3.35 -16.48
CA THR A 43 19.09 -3.21 -15.17
C THR A 43 18.05 -2.91 -14.09
N ARG A 44 17.11 -1.99 -14.36
CA ARG A 44 15.98 -1.72 -13.44
C ARG A 44 15.18 -2.96 -13.09
N ILE A 45 14.77 -3.76 -14.10
CA ILE A 45 13.98 -4.97 -13.85
C ILE A 45 14.76 -5.98 -12.99
N ARG A 46 16.07 -6.13 -13.24
CA ARG A 46 16.92 -7.03 -12.46
C ARG A 46 17.07 -6.54 -11.02
N ARG A 47 17.37 -5.26 -10.83
CA ARG A 47 17.49 -4.62 -9.52
C ARG A 47 16.19 -4.75 -8.72
N GLU A 48 15.05 -4.39 -9.30
CA GLU A 48 13.74 -4.54 -8.66
C GLU A 48 13.46 -5.99 -8.25
N ARG A 49 13.81 -6.98 -9.08
CA ARG A 49 13.64 -8.39 -8.74
C ARG A 49 14.49 -8.80 -7.54
N VAL A 50 15.76 -8.39 -7.51
CA VAL A 50 16.68 -8.67 -6.40
C VAL A 50 16.17 -8.03 -5.11
N ALA A 51 15.82 -6.76 -5.14
CA ALA A 51 15.28 -6.05 -3.98
C ALA A 51 13.97 -6.67 -3.47
N LYS A 52 13.05 -7.06 -4.37
CA LYS A 52 11.80 -7.75 -4.00
C LYS A 52 12.07 -9.08 -3.31
N GLN A 53 13.07 -9.85 -3.77
CA GLN A 53 13.46 -11.10 -3.12
C GLN A 53 13.94 -10.85 -1.68
N ILE A 54 14.80 -9.86 -1.47
CA ILE A 54 15.29 -9.49 -0.13
C ILE A 54 14.11 -9.10 0.79
N CYS A 55 13.18 -8.28 0.28
CA CYS A 55 12.01 -7.85 1.03
C CYS A 55 11.06 -9.01 1.37
N SER A 56 10.99 -10.06 0.55
CA SER A 56 10.04 -11.17 0.72
C SER A 56 10.22 -11.90 2.07
N GLU A 57 11.46 -11.94 2.55
CA GLU A 57 11.91 -12.59 3.78
C GLU A 57 12.13 -11.56 4.93
N CYS A 58 11.76 -10.30 4.74
CA CYS A 58 11.99 -9.24 5.74
C CYS A 58 10.89 -9.21 6.82
N PRO A 59 11.21 -9.22 8.12
CA PRO A 59 10.21 -9.28 9.19
C PRO A 59 9.34 -8.02 9.28
N VAL A 60 9.85 -6.88 8.80
CA VAL A 60 9.17 -5.58 8.84
C VAL A 60 8.57 -5.19 7.50
N ARG A 61 8.38 -6.16 6.58
CA ARG A 61 7.85 -5.93 5.22
C ARG A 61 6.55 -5.12 5.23
N GLN A 62 5.59 -5.51 6.06
CA GLN A 62 4.28 -4.85 6.15
C GLN A 62 4.39 -3.42 6.69
N ALA A 63 5.15 -3.20 7.77
CA ALA A 63 5.36 -1.87 8.33
C ALA A 63 6.04 -0.93 7.31
N CYS A 64 7.05 -1.43 6.59
CA CYS A 64 7.75 -0.70 5.53
C CYS A 64 6.82 -0.33 4.36
N GLN A 65 6.01 -1.27 3.89
CA GLN A 65 5.04 -1.03 2.82
C GLN A 65 3.99 0.01 3.24
N ASN A 66 3.42 -0.14 4.44
CA ASN A 66 2.42 0.77 4.97
C ASN A 66 2.98 2.18 5.14
N HIS A 67 4.22 2.30 5.61
CA HIS A 67 4.91 3.58 5.71
C HIS A 67 5.01 4.26 4.34
N ALA A 68 5.54 3.55 3.34
CA ALA A 68 5.70 4.09 1.98
C ALA A 68 4.38 4.56 1.36
N ILE A 69 3.29 3.81 1.57
CA ILE A 69 1.95 4.23 1.13
C ILE A 69 1.49 5.48 1.88
N THR A 70 1.65 5.50 3.20
CA THR A 70 1.16 6.60 4.06
C THR A 70 1.85 7.92 3.74
N VAL A 71 3.16 7.90 3.47
CA VAL A 71 3.94 9.11 3.17
C VAL A 71 3.96 9.45 1.67
N GLY A 72 3.37 8.61 0.82
CA GLY A 72 3.33 8.83 -0.63
C GLY A 72 4.69 8.64 -1.32
N GLU A 73 5.51 7.71 -0.85
CA GLU A 73 6.86 7.51 -1.39
C GLU A 73 6.83 6.96 -2.83
N SER A 74 7.29 7.78 -3.76
CA SER A 74 7.20 7.57 -5.19
C SER A 74 8.39 6.83 -5.80
N TYR A 75 9.48 6.61 -5.08
CA TYR A 75 10.68 6.00 -5.64
C TYR A 75 11.12 4.73 -4.90
N GLY A 76 11.86 3.88 -5.62
CA GLY A 76 12.48 2.68 -5.07
C GLY A 76 11.53 1.55 -4.63
N ILE A 77 12.14 0.51 -4.06
CA ILE A 77 11.47 -0.66 -3.51
C ILE A 77 11.21 -0.48 -2.01
N TRP A 78 9.93 -0.60 -1.63
CA TRP A 78 9.50 -0.51 -0.24
C TRP A 78 8.60 -1.70 0.10
N GLY A 79 8.97 -2.45 1.15
CA GLY A 79 8.19 -3.60 1.60
C GLY A 79 7.89 -4.63 0.49
N GLY A 80 8.76 -4.75 -0.52
CA GLY A 80 8.57 -5.65 -1.66
C GLY A 80 7.70 -5.10 -2.80
N THR A 81 7.39 -3.81 -2.79
CA THR A 81 6.65 -3.12 -3.87
C THR A 81 7.53 -2.11 -4.59
N SER A 82 7.44 -2.04 -5.91
CA SER A 82 8.01 -0.93 -6.69
C SER A 82 7.07 0.28 -6.72
N GLU A 83 7.58 1.42 -7.17
CA GLU A 83 6.76 2.60 -7.48
C GLU A 83 5.52 2.23 -8.32
N ARG A 84 5.74 1.42 -9.37
CA ARG A 84 4.67 0.98 -10.27
C ARG A 84 3.64 0.17 -9.50
N ASP A 85 4.06 -0.76 -8.65
CA ASP A 85 3.14 -1.57 -7.84
C ASP A 85 2.31 -0.68 -6.89
N ARG A 86 2.94 0.32 -6.27
CA ARG A 86 2.28 1.26 -5.34
C ARG A 86 1.26 2.15 -6.07
N ARG A 87 1.56 2.63 -7.27
CA ARG A 87 0.58 3.37 -8.10
C ARG A 87 -0.65 2.52 -8.42
N TYR A 88 -0.46 1.25 -8.80
CA TYR A 88 -1.59 0.36 -9.05
C TYR A 88 -2.43 0.09 -7.79
N HIS A 89 -1.77 -0.05 -6.63
CA HIS A 89 -2.46 -0.24 -5.35
C HIS A 89 -3.36 0.95 -5.00
N ASP A 90 -2.88 2.18 -5.16
CA ASP A 90 -3.67 3.39 -4.92
C ASP A 90 -4.88 3.48 -5.88
N HIS A 91 -4.69 3.13 -7.15
CA HIS A 91 -5.79 3.08 -8.11
C HIS A 91 -6.86 2.04 -7.75
N LEU A 92 -6.50 0.90 -7.15
CA LEU A 92 -7.47 -0.11 -6.73
C LEU A 92 -8.24 0.29 -5.47
N ILE A 93 -7.61 1.01 -4.54
CA ILE A 93 -8.27 1.51 -3.32
C ILE A 93 -9.18 2.71 -3.64
N SER A 94 -8.70 3.65 -4.45
CA SER A 94 -9.48 4.82 -4.89
C SER A 94 -10.63 4.45 -5.82
N ALA A 95 -10.50 3.37 -6.61
CA ALA A 95 -11.58 2.83 -7.45
C ALA A 95 -12.52 1.87 -6.70
N SER A 96 -12.85 2.19 -5.45
CA SER A 96 -13.81 1.47 -4.61
C SER A 96 -15.03 1.00 -5.43
N PRO A 97 -15.44 -0.29 -5.34
CA PRO A 97 -16.60 -0.81 -6.06
C PRO A 97 -17.91 -0.05 -5.79
N ARG A 98 -17.98 0.70 -4.68
CA ARG A 98 -19.17 1.49 -4.30
C ARG A 98 -19.44 2.66 -5.25
N ASP A 99 -18.43 3.17 -5.94
CA ASP A 99 -18.57 4.31 -6.86
C ASP A 99 -18.84 3.88 -8.31
N ARG A 100 -18.91 2.56 -8.56
CA ARG A 100 -19.07 1.99 -9.91
C ARG A 100 -20.53 1.77 -10.32
N PHE A 101 -21.48 1.86 -9.39
CA PHE A 101 -22.91 1.72 -9.68
C PHE A 101 -23.67 3.02 -9.35
N PRO A 102 -24.27 3.71 -10.34
CA PRO A 102 -25.23 4.77 -10.03
C PRO A 102 -26.41 4.18 -9.25
N SER A 103 -26.85 4.87 -8.19
CA SER A 103 -27.88 4.42 -7.23
C SER A 103 -29.27 4.12 -7.83
N THR A 104 -29.42 4.17 -9.15
CA THR A 104 -30.65 3.99 -9.91
C THR A 104 -30.89 2.56 -10.40
N LEU A 105 -29.91 1.65 -10.35
CA LEU A 105 -30.14 0.25 -10.75
C LEU A 105 -30.65 -0.60 -9.57
N ARG A 106 -31.92 -0.41 -9.21
CA ARG A 106 -32.65 -1.38 -8.37
C ARG A 106 -33.02 -2.58 -9.22
N ILE A 107 -32.29 -3.68 -9.08
CA ILE A 107 -32.73 -4.98 -9.59
C ILE A 107 -33.98 -5.36 -8.79
N ALA A 108 -35.15 -5.29 -9.42
CA ALA A 108 -36.38 -5.79 -8.83
C ALA A 108 -36.21 -7.31 -8.60
N PRO A 109 -36.53 -7.85 -7.41
CA PRO A 109 -36.49 -9.29 -7.23
C PRO A 109 -37.52 -9.93 -8.17
N ASP A 110 -37.05 -10.90 -8.96
CA ASP A 110 -37.85 -11.68 -9.89
C ASP A 110 -39.15 -12.16 -9.21
N ARG A 111 -40.30 -11.87 -9.85
CA ARG A 111 -41.57 -12.48 -9.47
C ARG A 111 -41.46 -13.98 -9.75
N VAL A 112 -41.40 -14.78 -8.70
CA VAL A 112 -41.60 -16.24 -8.78
C VAL A 112 -43.02 -16.50 -9.29
N PRO A 113 -43.21 -17.17 -10.45
CA PRO A 113 -44.55 -17.56 -10.89
C PRO A 113 -45.06 -18.74 -10.05
N PRO A 114 -46.37 -18.83 -9.76
CA PRO A 114 -46.92 -19.90 -8.93
C PRO A 114 -46.80 -21.26 -9.64
N GLY A 115 -46.19 -22.22 -8.94
CA GLY A 115 -46.06 -23.60 -9.42
C GLY A 115 -47.40 -24.32 -9.50
N HIS A 116 -47.65 -24.99 -10.63
CA HIS A 116 -48.80 -25.86 -10.81
C HIS A 116 -48.53 -27.21 -10.13
N HIS A 117 -49.23 -27.48 -9.02
CA HIS A 117 -49.29 -28.82 -8.45
C HIS A 117 -50.04 -29.75 -9.41
N ARG A 118 -49.37 -30.83 -9.86
CA ARG A 118 -50.05 -32.00 -10.40
C ARG A 118 -50.17 -33.05 -9.30
N VAL A 119 -51.39 -33.57 -9.18
CA VAL A 119 -51.85 -34.66 -8.31
C VAL A 119 -51.21 -35.98 -8.74
#